data_AF-A0A1H4I2W5-F1
#
_entry.id   AF-A0A1H4I2W5-F1
#
_cell.length_a   1.000
_cell.length_b   1.000
_cell.length_c   1.000
_cell.angle_alpha   90.00
_cell.angle_beta   90.00
_cell.angle_gamma   90.00
#
_symmetry.space_group_name_H-M   'P 1'
#
loop_
_entity.id
_entity.type
_entity.pdbx_description
1 polymer ?
#
loop_
_entity_poly.entity_id
_entity_poly.type
_entity_poly.pdbx_seq_one_letter_code
_entity_poly.pdbx_strand_id
1 'polypeptide(L)'
;MNILPKGLSGRKIAITGSRKIQEFGEIIERQGGEVIVRPQQGLLVLQERELERDLFRLLKSGTDWTIFTTGTGLGALLDKARN
;
A
#
# COMPACT_ATOMS: atom_id res chain seq x y z
N MET A 1 -15.20 -38.65 -10.35
CA MET A 1 -15.21 -37.18 -10.15
C MET A 1 -13.86 -36.65 -10.61
N ASN A 2 -13.81 -35.98 -11.76
CA ASN A 2 -12.55 -35.49 -12.33
C ASN A 2 -12.25 -34.12 -11.71
N ILE A 3 -11.49 -34.08 -10.61
CA ILE A 3 -11.12 -32.82 -9.95
C ILE A 3 -9.89 -32.31 -10.69
N LEU A 4 -10.11 -31.48 -11.72
CA LEU A 4 -9.02 -30.76 -12.35
C LEU A 4 -8.31 -29.92 -11.29
N PRO A 5 -6.96 -29.95 -11.23
CA PRO A 5 -6.22 -29.14 -10.27
C PRO A 5 -6.54 -27.66 -10.48
N LYS A 6 -6.69 -26.94 -9.37
CA LYS A 6 -6.95 -25.49 -9.38
C LYS A 6 -5.69 -24.75 -9.88
N GLY A 7 -5.85 -23.49 -10.28
CA GLY A 7 -4.81 -22.73 -10.97
C GLY A 7 -3.48 -22.60 -10.21
N LEU A 8 -3.50 -22.69 -8.87
CA LEU A 8 -2.30 -22.58 -8.03
C LEU A 8 -1.95 -23.88 -7.28
N SER A 9 -2.57 -25.02 -7.63
CA SER A 9 -2.28 -26.31 -6.99
C SER A 9 -0.78 -26.62 -6.97
N GLY A 10 -0.24 -26.85 -5.77
CA GLY A 10 1.18 -27.17 -5.54
C GLY A 10 2.14 -25.99 -5.67
N ARG A 11 1.64 -24.74 -5.78
CA ARG A 11 2.47 -23.53 -5.84
C ARG A 11 2.52 -22.83 -4.48
N LYS A 12 3.69 -22.31 -4.12
CA LYS A 12 3.88 -21.36 -3.03
C LYS A 12 3.93 -19.95 -3.59
N ILE A 13 3.07 -19.06 -3.11
CA ILE A 13 2.96 -17.69 -3.58
C ILE A 13 3.36 -16.72 -2.46
N ALA A 14 4.35 -15.87 -2.76
CA ALA A 14 4.79 -14.83 -1.85
C ALA A 14 3.95 -13.55 -2.02
N ILE A 15 3.37 -13.05 -0.93
CA ILE A 15 2.76 -11.71 -0.86
C ILE A 15 3.85 -10.74 -0.42
N THR A 16 4.28 -9.87 -1.34
CA THR A 16 5.29 -8.83 -1.08
C THR A 16 4.70 -7.44 -0.80
N GLY A 17 3.39 -7.28 -1.02
CA GLY A 17 2.65 -6.10 -0.60
C GLY A 17 2.44 -6.06 0.92
N SER A 18 2.32 -4.85 1.47
CA SER A 18 2.08 -4.61 2.90
C SER A 18 0.61 -4.38 3.25
N ARG A 19 -0.30 -4.44 2.27
CA ARG A 19 -1.74 -4.19 2.44
C ARG A 19 -2.56 -5.35 1.89
N LYS A 20 -3.77 -5.52 2.42
CA LYS A 20 -4.75 -6.54 2.02
C LYS A 20 -4.22 -7.98 2.06
N ILE A 21 -3.34 -8.27 3.01
CA ILE A 21 -2.64 -9.56 3.10
C ILE A 21 -3.64 -10.71 3.28
N GLN A 22 -4.69 -10.49 4.08
CA GLN A 22 -5.72 -11.50 4.35
C GLN A 22 -6.53 -11.81 3.09
N GLU A 23 -7.02 -10.77 2.40
CA GLU A 23 -7.85 -10.93 1.20
C GLU A 23 -7.07 -11.61 0.08
N PHE A 24 -5.80 -11.24 -0.13
CA PHE A 24 -4.94 -11.92 -1.10
C PHE A 24 -4.63 -13.35 -0.68
N GLY A 25 -4.41 -13.61 0.61
CA GLY A 25 -4.19 -14.94 1.14
C GLY A 25 -5.37 -15.88 0.86
N GLU A 26 -6.59 -15.41 1.15
CA GLU A 26 -7.81 -16.18 0.86
C GLU A 26 -7.96 -16.52 -0.62
N ILE A 27 -7.64 -15.59 -1.53
CA ILE A 27 -7.71 -15.85 -2.97
C ILE A 27 -6.72 -16.95 -3.37
N ILE A 28 -5.48 -16.89 -2.86
CA ILE A 28 -4.44 -17.87 -3.17
C ILE A 28 -4.84 -19.26 -2.66
N GLU A 29 -5.32 -19.36 -1.42
CA GLU A 29 -5.76 -20.62 -0.81
C GLU A 29 -6.98 -21.21 -1.54
N ARG A 30 -7.96 -20.36 -1.90
CA ARG A 30 -9.12 -20.79 -2.71
C ARG A 30 -8.71 -21.34 -4.06
N GLN A 31 -7.58 -20.90 -4.63
CA GLN A 31 -6.99 -21.39 -5.88
C GLN A 31 -6.01 -22.56 -5.68
N GLY A 32 -5.89 -23.09 -4.46
CA GLY A 32 -5.08 -24.27 -4.14
C GLY A 32 -3.59 -24.00 -3.93
N GLY A 33 -3.20 -22.73 -3.78
CA GLY A 33 -1.82 -22.34 -3.46
C GLY A 33 -1.56 -22.23 -1.95
N GLU A 34 -0.28 -22.25 -1.59
CA GLU A 34 0.22 -21.97 -0.23
C GLU A 34 0.71 -20.51 -0.14
N VAL A 35 0.30 -19.79 0.91
CA VAL A 35 0.61 -18.36 1.10
C VAL A 35 1.88 -18.18 1.93
N ILE A 36 2.78 -17.30 1.47
CA ILE A 36 3.93 -16.84 2.26
C ILE A 36 3.92 -15.31 2.31
N VAL A 37 3.98 -14.71 3.50
CA VAL A 37 4.00 -13.25 3.66
C VAL A 37 5.45 -12.76 3.78
N ARG A 38 5.90 -11.92 2.84
CA ARG A 38 7.26 -11.33 2.76
C ARG A 38 7.21 -9.88 2.27
N PRO A 39 6.65 -8.95 3.06
CA PRO A 39 6.47 -7.57 2.64
C PRO A 39 7.82 -6.91 2.31
N GLN A 40 7.94 -6.32 1.12
CA GLN A 40 9.13 -5.58 0.71
C GLN A 40 9.22 -4.19 1.34
N GLN A 41 8.09 -3.66 1.79
CA GLN A 41 7.98 -2.31 2.33
C GLN A 41 7.31 -2.38 3.70
N GLY A 42 7.88 -1.67 4.68
CA GLY A 42 7.27 -1.52 6.01
C GLY A 42 5.95 -0.74 5.96
N LEU A 43 5.32 -0.56 7.11
CA LEU A 43 4.18 0.35 7.21
C LEU A 43 4.67 1.77 6.85
N LEU A 44 4.10 2.38 5.82
CA LEU A 44 4.36 3.78 5.51
C LEU A 44 3.68 4.62 6.60
N VAL A 45 4.41 4.93 7.67
CA VAL A 45 3.94 5.83 8.71
C VAL A 45 4.20 7.25 8.23
N LEU A 46 3.14 8.05 8.13
CA LEU A 46 3.26 9.47 7.80
C LEU A 46 4.04 10.15 8.93
N GLN A 47 5.19 10.75 8.61
CA GLN A 47 5.93 11.55 9.60
C GLN A 47 5.28 12.93 9.73
N GLU A 48 4.18 13.00 10.48
CA GLU A 48 3.29 14.17 10.52
C GLU A 48 4.02 15.48 10.81
N ARG A 49 4.94 15.48 11.78
CA ARG A 49 5.71 16.68 12.15
C ARG A 49 6.62 17.17 11.03
N GLU A 50 7.24 16.26 10.29
CA GLU A 50 8.10 16.63 9.17
C GLU A 50 7.26 17.17 8.01
N LEU A 51 6.13 16.51 7.75
CA LEU A 51 5.17 16.95 6.73
C LEU A 51 4.63 18.35 7.01
N GLU A 52 4.21 18.62 8.24
CA GLU A 52 3.75 19.95 8.64
C GLU A 52 4.84 21.01 8.45
N ARG A 53 6.06 20.74 8.92
CA ARG A 53 7.20 21.67 8.76
C ARG A 53 7.46 21.98 7.29
N ASP A 54 7.43 20.97 6.45
CA ASP A 54 7.75 21.10 5.02
C ASP A 54 6.62 21.81 4.28
N LEU A 55 5.36 21.53 4.66
CA LEU A 55 4.18 22.22 4.14
C LEU A 55 4.14 23.69 4.55
N PHE A 56 4.44 24.03 5.82
CA PHE A 56 4.53 25.41 6.27
C PHE A 56 5.64 26.18 5.53
N ARG A 57 6.77 25.53 5.25
CA ARG A 57 7.81 26.12 4.41
C ARG A 57 7.29 26.39 3.00
N LEU A 58 6.67 25.40 2.36
CA LEU A 58 6.08 25.54 1.02
C LEU A 58 5.07 26.71 0.95
N LEU A 59 4.18 26.81 1.94
CA LEU A 59 3.18 27.88 2.00
C LEU A 59 3.80 29.27 2.21
N LYS A 60 4.89 29.36 3.00
CA LYS A 60 5.59 30.64 3.23
C LYS A 60 6.46 31.07 2.05
N SER A 61 7.19 30.14 1.43
CA SER A 61 8.08 30.46 0.32
C SER A 61 7.35 30.57 -1.01
N GLY A 62 6.16 29.97 -1.11
CA GLY A 62 5.52 29.68 -2.38
C GLY A 62 6.27 28.60 -3.16
N THR A 63 5.66 28.15 -4.24
CA THR A 63 6.27 27.36 -5.31
C THR A 63 5.56 27.73 -6.60
N ASP A 64 6.26 27.64 -7.73
CA ASP A 64 5.61 27.78 -9.03
C ASP A 64 4.69 26.58 -9.25
N TRP A 65 5.24 25.37 -9.14
CA TRP A 65 4.52 24.12 -9.40
C TRP A 65 4.61 23.15 -8.23
N THR A 66 3.58 22.32 -8.07
CA THR A 66 3.55 21.17 -7.16
C THR A 66 3.17 19.92 -7.95
N ILE A 67 3.90 18.82 -7.74
CA ILE A 67 3.66 17.55 -8.41
C ILE A 67 3.26 16.51 -7.35
N PHE A 68 2.09 15.90 -7.53
CA PHE A 68 1.60 14.82 -6.70
C PHE A 68 1.72 13.50 -7.45
N THR A 69 2.48 12.56 -6.89
CA THR A 69 2.79 11.27 -7.56
C THR A 69 1.76 10.18 -7.24
N THR A 70 1.05 10.29 -6.12
CA THR A 70 0.05 9.31 -5.68
C THR A 70 -1.15 9.99 -5.05
N GLY A 71 -2.34 9.41 -5.23
CA GLY A 71 -3.56 9.88 -4.59
C GLY A 71 -3.51 9.78 -3.06
N THR A 72 -2.85 8.74 -2.51
CA THR A 72 -2.71 8.57 -1.06
C THR A 72 -1.89 9.69 -0.42
N GLY A 73 -0.81 10.15 -1.08
CA GLY A 73 -0.03 11.28 -0.58
C GLY A 73 -0.81 12.60 -0.58
N LEU A 74 -1.55 12.88 -1.65
CA LEU A 74 -2.42 14.07 -1.73
C LEU A 74 -3.57 14.01 -0.73
N GLY A 75 -4.20 12.85 -0.55
CA GLY A 75 -5.27 12.65 0.42
C GLY A 75 -4.81 12.96 1.85
N ALA A 76 -3.65 12.43 2.25
CA ALA A 76 -3.08 12.70 3.57
C ALA A 76 -2.83 14.20 3.83
N LEU A 77 -2.39 14.95 2.81
CA LEU A 77 -2.23 16.40 2.89
C LEU A 77 -3.57 17.12 3.09
N LEU A 78 -4.59 16.76 2.30
CA LEU A 78 -5.92 17.37 2.39
C LEU A 78 -6.61 17.07 3.71
N ASP A 79 -6.47 15.85 4.23
CA ASP A 79 -7.01 15.45 5.53
C ASP A 79 -6.37 16.27 6.67
N LYS A 80 -5.06 16.56 6.57
CA LYS A 80 -4.38 17.44 7.53
C LYS A 80 -4.80 18.90 7.40
N ALA A 81 -5.07 19.40 6.19
CA ALA A 81 -5.48 20.79 5.98
C ALA A 81 -6.93 21.08 6.45
N ARG A 82 -7.77 20.05 6.63
CA ARG A 82 -9.17 20.18 7.06
C ARG A 82 -9.35 20.20 8.58
N ASN A 83 -8.34 19.78 9.34
CA ASN A 83 -8.33 19.75 10.79
C ASN A 83 -7.55 20.93 11.35
#